data_AF-A0A661NIQ3-F1
#
_entry.id   AF-A0A661NIQ3-F1
#
_cell.length_a   1.000
_cell.length_b   1.000
_cell.length_c   1.000
_cell.angle_alpha   90.00
_cell.angle_beta   90.00
_cell.angle_gamma   90.00
#
_symmetry.space_group_name_H-M   'P 1'
#
loop_
_entity.id
_entity.type
_entity.pdbx_description
1 polymer ?
#
loop_
_entity_poly.entity_id
_entity_poly.type
_entity_poly.pdbx_seq_one_letter_code
_entity_poly.pdbx_strand_id
1 'polypeptide(L)'
;MTGEEKRGEAEARGAGPFAVLRRVDDLVFAVEEAIVITALIAMAVMVFLDVVYRRLSSQDSKVGAILARIFGVEDPGSRALLDETIAPMFGLGLGVGLIWFAFWSAERHEGAPLLPFKGANIALTAATAGAVALFGWLMLELPSKYLYLLVYAGGVGLWAAPLLRNKPDGWLPRIAIVALVVTPLFAWLALTYFPEGYTWSQELSLMLLLWIGFLGASVCAHEGRHLRMEAFDKALPAKAARFIHAIGYFGTAAFCAFMMLLGYRYVFDPEVGMRAIGGVSAQMRIPDWISTVAVPIAFGLTMFRFIGAGVSALLGGSYGKAPKDQALAAAAQGAIGPTEPEDDDDAGQSA
;
A
#
# COMPACT_ATOMS: atom_id res chain seq x y z
N MET A 1 21.75 11.54 5.60
CA MET A 1 21.72 10.92 6.94
C MET A 1 22.70 9.78 6.99
N THR A 2 23.83 10.01 7.64
CA THR A 2 24.87 9.00 7.87
C THR A 2 24.39 7.98 8.92
N GLY A 3 24.99 6.79 8.95
CA GLY A 3 24.59 5.71 9.87
C GLY A 3 24.72 6.08 11.36
N GLU A 4 25.59 7.02 11.69
CA GLU A 4 25.79 7.55 13.05
C GLU A 4 24.70 8.55 13.46
N GLU A 5 24.22 9.40 12.54
CA GLU A 5 23.07 10.29 12.80
C GLU A 5 21.79 9.49 13.10
N LYS A 6 21.54 8.40 12.36
CA LYS A 6 20.40 7.51 12.62
C LYS A 6 20.49 6.81 13.99
N ARG A 7 21.72 6.52 14.45
CA ARG A 7 21.96 5.86 15.74
C ARG A 7 21.81 6.84 16.90
N GLY A 8 22.30 8.07 16.75
CA GLY A 8 22.09 9.16 17.72
C GLY A 8 20.63 9.61 17.83
N GLU A 9 19.89 9.68 16.71
CA GLU A 9 18.44 9.92 16.74
C GLU A 9 17.67 8.78 17.42
N ALA A 10 18.09 7.53 17.24
CA ALA A 10 17.46 6.38 17.90
C ALA A 10 17.68 6.38 19.43
N GLU A 11 18.87 6.77 19.89
CA GLU A 11 19.17 6.92 21.32
C GLU A 11 18.42 8.11 21.95
N ALA A 12 18.34 9.25 21.27
CA ALA A 12 17.55 10.40 21.71
C ALA A 12 16.02 10.13 21.67
N ARG A 13 15.54 9.29 20.74
CA ARG A 13 14.14 8.84 20.69
C ARG A 13 13.78 7.89 21.83
N GLY A 14 14.76 7.24 22.46
CA GLY A 14 14.56 6.24 23.52
C GLY A 14 14.54 6.79 24.94
N ALA A 15 15.02 8.01 25.18
CA ALA A 15 15.16 8.60 26.52
C ALA A 15 14.04 9.61 26.81
N GLY A 16 12.95 9.16 27.45
CA GLY A 16 11.89 10.05 27.93
C GLY A 16 10.72 9.30 28.57
N PRO A 17 9.84 9.99 29.32
CA PRO A 17 8.72 9.36 30.04
C PRO A 17 7.71 8.65 29.12
N PHE A 18 7.73 8.95 27.81
CA PHE A 18 6.85 8.34 26.79
C PHE A 18 7.54 7.31 25.89
N ALA A 19 8.76 6.87 26.22
CA ALA A 19 9.52 5.94 25.37
C ALA A 19 8.77 4.62 25.13
N VAL A 20 8.07 4.09 26.15
CA VAL A 20 7.28 2.86 26.03
C VAL A 20 6.10 3.06 25.08
N LEU A 21 5.34 4.16 25.26
CA LEU A 21 4.20 4.49 24.40
C LEU A 21 4.64 4.66 22.93
N ARG A 22 5.78 5.32 22.70
CA ARG A 22 6.35 5.49 21.36
C ARG A 22 6.74 4.15 20.72
N ARG A 23 7.39 3.25 21.46
CA ARG A 23 7.74 1.91 20.94
C ARG A 23 6.51 1.10 20.56
N VAL A 24 5.45 1.16 21.37
CA VAL A 24 4.19 0.48 21.08
C VAL A 24 3.57 1.08 19.82
N ASP A 25 3.50 2.41 19.73
CA ASP A 25 2.93 3.10 18.59
C ASP A 25 3.71 2.86 17.28
N ASP A 26 5.05 2.85 17.34
CA ASP A 26 5.92 2.53 16.20
C ASP A 26 5.76 1.07 15.76
N LEU A 27 5.55 0.14 16.70
CA LEU A 27 5.24 -1.25 16.38
C LEU A 27 3.87 -1.37 15.69
N VAL A 28 2.84 -0.69 16.22
CA VAL A 28 1.51 -0.68 15.61
C VAL A 28 1.58 -0.06 14.21
N PHE A 29 2.32 1.04 14.04
CA PHE A 29 2.56 1.67 12.75
C PHE A 29 3.21 0.70 11.76
N ALA A 30 4.29 0.01 12.17
CA ALA A 30 4.96 -0.96 11.30
C ALA A 30 4.02 -2.11 10.88
N VAL A 31 3.14 -2.54 11.77
CA VAL A 31 2.12 -3.56 11.47
C VAL A 31 1.06 -3.01 10.51
N GLU A 32 0.52 -1.82 10.76
CA GLU A 32 -0.47 -1.16 9.88
C GLU A 32 0.10 -0.94 8.48
N GLU A 33 1.33 -0.42 8.38
CA GLU A 33 2.02 -0.19 7.11
C GLU A 33 2.22 -1.51 6.35
N ALA A 34 2.70 -2.56 7.04
CA ALA A 34 2.88 -3.88 6.42
C ALA A 34 1.55 -4.45 5.91
N ILE A 35 0.46 -4.32 6.68
CA ILE A 35 -0.88 -4.75 6.28
C ILE A 35 -1.33 -3.97 5.05
N VAL A 36 -1.22 -2.64 5.06
CA VAL A 36 -1.64 -1.76 3.96
C VAL A 36 -0.87 -2.07 2.68
N ILE A 37 0.46 -2.16 2.74
CA ILE A 37 1.29 -2.46 1.58
C ILE A 37 0.95 -3.83 1.01
N THR A 38 0.84 -4.84 1.87
CA THR A 38 0.49 -6.20 1.45
C THR A 38 -0.89 -6.25 0.79
N ALA A 39 -1.88 -5.60 1.39
CA ALA A 39 -3.23 -5.53 0.87
C ALA A 39 -3.31 -4.76 -0.46
N LEU A 40 -2.53 -3.68 -0.63
CA LEU A 40 -2.42 -2.93 -1.89
C LEU A 40 -1.84 -3.78 -3.01
N ILE A 41 -0.75 -4.51 -2.75
CA ILE A 41 -0.15 -5.41 -3.73
C ILE A 41 -1.14 -6.52 -4.12
N ALA A 42 -1.77 -7.16 -3.13
CA ALA A 42 -2.76 -8.19 -3.37
C ALA A 42 -3.95 -7.67 -4.19
N MET A 43 -4.50 -6.51 -3.83
CA MET A 43 -5.60 -5.86 -4.54
C MET A 43 -5.20 -5.52 -5.98
N ALA A 44 -4.00 -4.98 -6.21
CA ALA A 44 -3.52 -4.66 -7.55
C ALA A 44 -3.47 -5.90 -8.44
N VAL A 45 -2.93 -7.01 -7.94
CA VAL A 45 -2.91 -8.29 -8.67
C VAL A 45 -4.33 -8.79 -8.91
N MET A 46 -5.19 -8.79 -7.90
CA MET A 46 -6.56 -9.27 -7.99
C MET A 46 -7.40 -8.50 -9.02
N VAL A 47 -7.42 -7.16 -8.93
CA VAL A 47 -8.15 -6.31 -9.86
C VAL A 47 -7.59 -6.43 -11.27
N PHE A 48 -6.27 -6.50 -11.41
CA PHE A 48 -5.65 -6.71 -12.73
C PHE A 48 -6.16 -8.01 -13.37
N LEU A 49 -6.14 -9.12 -12.62
CA LEU A 49 -6.63 -10.40 -13.11
C LEU A 49 -8.14 -10.32 -13.44
N ASP A 50 -8.99 -9.84 -12.55
CA ASP A 50 -10.43 -9.67 -12.83
C ASP A 50 -10.69 -8.92 -14.15
N VAL A 51 -9.99 -7.79 -14.33
CA VAL A 51 -10.12 -6.96 -15.54
C VAL A 51 -9.67 -7.73 -16.78
N VAL A 52 -8.55 -8.45 -16.72
CA VAL A 52 -8.06 -9.27 -17.84
C VAL A 52 -9.04 -10.39 -18.16
N TYR A 53 -9.51 -11.14 -17.16
CA TYR A 53 -10.47 -12.22 -17.35
C TYR A 53 -11.74 -11.72 -18.03
N ARG A 54 -12.34 -10.65 -17.50
CA ARG A 54 -13.57 -10.06 -18.06
C ARG A 54 -13.40 -9.58 -19.49
N ARG A 55 -12.19 -9.20 -19.88
CA ARG A 55 -11.87 -8.80 -21.25
C ARG A 55 -11.68 -10.01 -22.16
N LEU A 56 -11.09 -11.08 -21.67
CA LEU A 56 -10.93 -12.33 -22.42
C LEU A 56 -12.25 -13.10 -22.56
N SER A 57 -13.14 -13.00 -21.57
CA SER A 57 -14.42 -13.69 -21.55
C SER A 57 -15.57 -12.90 -22.18
N SER A 58 -15.40 -11.61 -22.48
CA SER A 58 -16.45 -10.81 -23.10
C SER A 58 -16.63 -11.22 -24.56
N GLN A 59 -17.84 -11.68 -24.91
CA GLN A 59 -18.17 -12.04 -26.29
C GLN A 59 -18.28 -10.83 -27.22
N ASP A 60 -18.48 -9.63 -26.66
CA ASP A 60 -18.59 -8.40 -27.44
C ASP A 60 -17.23 -7.79 -27.76
N SER A 61 -16.89 -7.75 -29.06
CA SER A 61 -15.71 -7.06 -29.53
C SER A 61 -15.89 -5.54 -29.51
N LYS A 62 -15.35 -4.88 -28.48
CA LYS A 62 -15.30 -3.41 -28.42
C LYS A 62 -14.52 -2.81 -29.58
N VAL A 63 -13.47 -3.51 -30.02
CA VAL A 63 -12.68 -3.14 -31.20
C VAL A 63 -13.55 -3.22 -32.44
N GLY A 64 -14.40 -4.24 -32.54
CA GLY A 64 -15.34 -4.38 -33.63
C GLY A 64 -16.41 -3.29 -33.65
N ALA A 65 -16.97 -2.92 -32.50
CA ALA A 65 -17.87 -1.77 -32.41
C ALA A 65 -17.23 -0.45 -32.87
N ILE A 66 -15.95 -0.22 -32.55
CA ILE A 66 -15.19 0.96 -32.99
C ILE A 66 -14.91 0.91 -34.50
N LEU A 67 -14.42 -0.21 -35.00
CA LEU A 67 -14.13 -0.40 -36.43
C LEU A 67 -15.42 -0.26 -37.26
N ALA A 68 -16.52 -0.84 -36.82
CA ALA A 68 -17.79 -0.73 -37.50
C ALA A 68 -18.32 0.72 -37.54
N ARG A 69 -18.05 1.53 -36.50
CA ARG A 69 -18.35 2.98 -36.51
C ARG A 69 -17.44 3.75 -37.46
N ILE A 70 -16.16 3.38 -37.56
CA ILE A 70 -15.19 4.02 -38.45
C ILE A 70 -15.50 3.71 -39.92
N PHE A 71 -15.87 2.46 -40.22
CA PHE A 71 -16.14 2.00 -41.58
C PHE A 71 -17.60 2.10 -41.99
N GLY A 72 -18.49 2.60 -41.12
CA GLY A 72 -19.92 2.78 -41.42
C GLY A 72 -20.68 1.46 -41.64
N VAL A 73 -20.27 0.40 -40.95
CA VAL A 73 -20.83 -0.96 -41.12
C VAL A 73 -22.04 -1.14 -40.19
N GLU A 74 -23.22 -1.00 -40.77
CA GLU A 74 -24.52 -1.18 -40.08
C GLU A 74 -25.21 -2.52 -40.45
N ASP A 75 -24.77 -3.16 -41.55
CA ASP A 75 -25.32 -4.43 -42.02
C ASP A 75 -24.99 -5.60 -41.05
N PRO A 76 -25.98 -6.41 -40.62
CA PRO A 76 -25.77 -7.48 -39.64
C PRO A 76 -24.73 -8.54 -40.05
N GLY A 77 -24.67 -8.91 -41.33
CA GLY A 77 -23.72 -9.91 -41.82
C GLY A 77 -22.28 -9.38 -41.84
N SER A 78 -22.13 -8.14 -42.29
CA SER A 78 -20.84 -7.44 -42.29
C SER A 78 -20.35 -7.13 -40.86
N ARG A 79 -21.28 -6.89 -39.93
CA ARG A 79 -21.02 -6.70 -38.49
C ARG A 79 -20.44 -7.97 -37.86
N ALA A 80 -21.05 -9.12 -38.14
CA ALA A 80 -20.59 -10.41 -37.62
C ALA A 80 -19.16 -10.75 -38.09
N LEU A 81 -18.87 -10.59 -39.39
CA LEU A 81 -17.52 -10.79 -39.92
C LEU A 81 -16.49 -9.84 -39.28
N LEU A 82 -16.90 -8.60 -39.03
CA LEU A 82 -16.05 -7.59 -38.41
C LEU A 82 -15.75 -7.92 -36.94
N ASP A 83 -16.76 -8.35 -36.19
CA ASP A 83 -16.63 -8.69 -34.76
C ASP A 83 -15.91 -10.02 -34.53
N GLU A 84 -16.16 -11.05 -35.36
CA GLU A 84 -15.60 -12.39 -35.19
C GLU A 84 -14.20 -12.57 -35.80
N THR A 85 -13.89 -11.89 -36.91
CA THR A 85 -12.64 -12.12 -37.66
C THR A 85 -11.73 -10.90 -37.69
N ILE A 86 -12.24 -9.74 -38.10
CA ILE A 86 -11.40 -8.56 -38.34
C ILE A 86 -10.92 -7.95 -37.02
N ALA A 87 -11.82 -7.78 -36.06
CA ALA A 87 -11.52 -7.11 -34.80
C ALA A 87 -10.53 -7.87 -33.91
N PRO A 88 -10.60 -9.21 -33.74
CA PRO A 88 -9.59 -9.97 -33.02
C PRO A 88 -8.22 -9.91 -33.69
N MET A 89 -8.16 -10.04 -35.02
CA MET A 89 -6.91 -9.97 -35.78
C MET A 89 -6.26 -8.58 -35.68
N PHE A 90 -7.08 -7.52 -35.80
CA PHE A 90 -6.61 -6.15 -35.64
C PHE A 90 -6.13 -5.89 -34.20
N GLY A 91 -6.87 -6.36 -33.19
CA GLY A 91 -6.49 -6.25 -31.78
C GLY A 91 -5.17 -6.95 -31.48
N LEU A 92 -4.97 -8.16 -32.00
CA LEU A 92 -3.72 -8.93 -31.86
C LEU A 92 -2.57 -8.18 -32.55
N GLY A 93 -2.76 -7.74 -33.79
CA GLY A 93 -1.75 -6.99 -34.54
C GLY A 93 -1.33 -5.69 -33.84
N LEU A 94 -2.31 -4.93 -33.34
CA LEU A 94 -2.07 -3.72 -32.56
C LEU A 94 -1.33 -4.03 -31.25
N GLY A 95 -1.73 -5.07 -30.53
CA GLY A 95 -1.07 -5.50 -29.29
C GLY A 95 0.40 -5.87 -29.50
N VAL A 96 0.68 -6.71 -30.50
CA VAL A 96 2.06 -7.08 -30.87
C VAL A 96 2.84 -5.85 -31.33
N GLY A 97 2.22 -4.95 -32.10
CA GLY A 97 2.83 -3.70 -32.54
C GLY A 97 3.20 -2.77 -31.39
N LEU A 98 2.37 -2.67 -30.36
CA LEU A 98 2.65 -1.88 -29.15
C LEU A 98 3.79 -2.48 -28.31
N ILE A 99 3.83 -3.80 -28.15
CA ILE A 99 4.94 -4.49 -27.46
C ILE A 99 6.24 -4.25 -28.22
N TRP A 100 6.19 -4.39 -29.55
CA TRP A 100 7.34 -4.10 -30.41
C TRP A 100 7.81 -2.66 -30.28
N PHE A 101 6.88 -1.71 -30.35
CA PHE A 101 7.18 -0.30 -30.19
C PHE A 101 7.79 0.01 -28.82
N ALA A 102 7.33 -0.63 -27.75
CA ALA A 102 7.88 -0.46 -26.41
C ALA A 102 9.35 -0.91 -26.33
N PHE A 103 9.68 -2.11 -26.81
CA PHE A 103 11.07 -2.59 -26.83
C PHE A 103 11.96 -1.78 -27.78
N TRP A 104 11.44 -1.43 -28.95
CA TRP A 104 12.15 -0.57 -29.89
C TRP A 104 12.43 0.83 -29.31
N SER A 105 11.47 1.41 -28.59
CA SER A 105 11.63 2.70 -27.92
C SER A 105 12.66 2.60 -26.78
N ALA A 106 12.63 1.53 -25.98
CA ALA A 106 13.59 1.30 -24.90
C ALA A 106 15.04 1.21 -25.42
N GLU A 107 15.30 0.41 -26.45
CA GLU A 107 16.63 0.29 -27.07
C GLU A 107 17.15 1.62 -27.61
N ARG A 108 16.24 2.47 -28.14
CA ARG A 108 16.61 3.78 -28.69
C ARG A 108 17.01 4.80 -27.62
N HIS A 109 16.44 4.69 -26.41
CA HIS A 109 16.79 5.54 -25.27
C HIS A 109 18.05 5.06 -24.54
N GLU A 110 18.27 3.75 -24.41
CA GLU A 110 19.45 3.20 -23.73
C GLU A 110 20.71 3.17 -24.64
N GLY A 111 20.56 3.32 -25.95
CA GLY A 111 21.69 3.39 -26.90
C GLY A 111 22.40 2.05 -27.15
N ALA A 112 21.88 0.96 -26.58
CA ALA A 112 22.37 -0.40 -26.78
C ALA A 112 21.20 -1.39 -26.82
N PRO A 113 21.33 -2.52 -27.56
CA PRO A 113 20.32 -3.57 -27.54
C PRO A 113 20.26 -4.24 -26.16
N LEU A 114 19.03 -4.54 -25.69
CA LEU A 114 18.78 -5.15 -24.39
C LEU A 114 19.40 -6.56 -24.25
N LEU A 115 19.63 -7.26 -25.36
CA LEU A 115 20.30 -8.55 -25.41
C LEU A 115 21.45 -8.54 -26.44
N PRO A 116 22.51 -9.36 -26.24
CA PRO A 116 23.75 -9.30 -27.02
C PRO A 116 23.66 -9.93 -28.42
N PHE A 117 22.55 -9.78 -29.15
CA PHE A 117 22.39 -10.26 -30.53
C PHE A 117 21.52 -9.34 -31.40
N LYS A 118 21.72 -9.39 -32.72
CA LYS A 118 20.96 -8.59 -33.69
C LYS A 118 19.50 -9.04 -33.76
N GLY A 119 18.56 -8.11 -33.65
CA GLY A 119 17.11 -8.41 -33.63
C GLY A 119 16.58 -8.83 -32.26
N ALA A 120 17.31 -8.50 -31.18
CA ALA A 120 16.88 -8.73 -29.79
C ALA A 120 15.46 -8.24 -29.51
N ASN A 121 15.12 -7.02 -29.92
CA ASN A 121 13.77 -6.45 -29.82
C ASN A 121 12.66 -7.32 -30.43
N ILE A 122 12.85 -7.89 -31.62
CA ILE A 122 11.84 -8.74 -32.28
C ILE A 122 11.69 -10.05 -31.51
N ALA A 123 12.80 -10.66 -31.08
CA ALA A 123 12.77 -11.87 -30.26
C ALA A 123 12.07 -11.63 -28.92
N LEU A 124 12.37 -10.51 -28.25
CA LEU A 124 11.73 -10.09 -27.00
C LEU A 124 10.23 -9.82 -27.20
N THR A 125 9.85 -9.20 -28.32
CA THR A 125 8.45 -8.96 -28.67
C THR A 125 7.70 -10.27 -28.85
N ALA A 126 8.24 -11.19 -29.65
CA ALA A 126 7.64 -12.49 -29.88
C ALA A 126 7.52 -13.30 -28.58
N ALA A 127 8.56 -13.30 -27.75
CA ALA A 127 8.56 -13.96 -26.45
C ALA A 127 7.52 -13.35 -25.50
N THR A 128 7.44 -12.02 -25.43
CA THR A 128 6.49 -11.31 -24.56
C THR A 128 5.06 -11.48 -25.03
N ALA A 129 4.80 -11.36 -26.34
CA ALA A 129 3.49 -11.59 -26.94
C ALA A 129 3.04 -13.05 -26.72
N GLY A 130 3.94 -14.02 -26.91
CA GLY A 130 3.70 -15.42 -26.62
C GLY A 130 3.40 -15.68 -25.14
N ALA A 131 4.14 -15.05 -24.23
CA ALA A 131 3.90 -15.16 -22.79
C ALA A 131 2.54 -14.57 -22.38
N VAL A 132 2.16 -13.40 -22.92
CA VAL A 132 0.85 -12.78 -22.69
C VAL A 132 -0.28 -13.65 -23.24
N ALA A 133 -0.12 -14.19 -24.46
CA ALA A 133 -1.10 -15.09 -25.07
C ALA A 133 -1.25 -16.39 -24.27
N LEU A 134 -0.13 -16.99 -23.85
CA LEU A 134 -0.13 -18.17 -22.98
C LEU A 134 -0.82 -17.87 -21.65
N PHE A 135 -0.52 -16.72 -21.03
CA PHE A 135 -1.13 -16.31 -19.78
C PHE A 135 -2.65 -16.13 -19.92
N GLY A 136 -3.10 -15.46 -20.98
CA GLY A 136 -4.52 -15.30 -21.27
C GLY A 136 -5.23 -16.63 -21.56
N TRP A 137 -4.58 -17.53 -22.30
CA TRP A 137 -5.11 -18.86 -22.55
C TRP A 137 -5.24 -19.69 -21.25
N LEU A 138 -4.19 -19.69 -20.42
CA LEU A 138 -4.23 -20.32 -19.09
C LEU A 138 -5.34 -19.74 -18.23
N MET A 139 -5.62 -18.44 -18.36
CA MET A 139 -6.68 -17.78 -17.60
C MET A 139 -8.08 -18.26 -17.98
N LEU A 140 -8.30 -18.60 -19.25
CA LEU A 140 -9.58 -19.12 -19.74
C LEU A 140 -9.78 -20.60 -19.40
N GLU A 141 -8.71 -21.38 -19.37
CA GLU A 141 -8.77 -22.83 -19.15
C GLU A 141 -8.65 -23.22 -17.67
N LEU A 142 -7.88 -22.46 -16.87
CA LEU A 142 -7.64 -22.78 -15.47
C LEU A 142 -8.67 -22.10 -14.55
N PRO A 143 -9.22 -22.86 -13.58
CA PRO A 143 -9.93 -22.29 -12.44
C PRO A 143 -9.06 -21.30 -11.68
N SER A 144 -9.69 -20.25 -11.12
CA SER A 144 -8.96 -19.12 -10.52
C SER A 144 -7.97 -19.56 -9.44
N LYS A 145 -8.34 -20.50 -8.57
CA LYS A 145 -7.50 -21.05 -7.50
C LYS A 145 -6.11 -21.51 -7.97
N TYR A 146 -6.04 -22.16 -9.14
CA TYR A 146 -4.77 -22.65 -9.68
C TYR A 146 -3.96 -21.54 -10.33
N LEU A 147 -4.62 -20.57 -10.98
CA LEU A 147 -3.93 -19.41 -11.54
C LEU A 147 -3.27 -18.57 -10.45
N TYR A 148 -3.97 -18.31 -9.34
CA TYR A 148 -3.38 -17.57 -8.20
C TYR A 148 -2.21 -18.33 -7.56
N LEU A 149 -2.29 -19.66 -7.49
CA LEU A 149 -1.16 -20.48 -7.03
C LEU A 149 0.04 -20.41 -7.98
N LEU A 150 -0.19 -20.40 -9.29
CA LEU A 150 0.85 -20.26 -10.30
C LEU A 150 1.52 -18.88 -10.20
N VAL A 151 0.73 -17.82 -10.10
CA VAL A 151 1.24 -16.45 -9.90
C VAL A 151 2.06 -16.35 -8.62
N TYR A 152 1.57 -16.93 -7.51
CA TYR A 152 2.30 -16.99 -6.25
C TYR A 152 3.63 -17.76 -6.39
N ALA A 153 3.61 -18.94 -7.01
CA ALA A 153 4.81 -19.75 -7.23
C ALA A 153 5.85 -19.03 -8.10
N GLY A 154 5.40 -18.33 -9.14
CA GLY A 154 6.24 -17.47 -9.97
C GLY A 154 6.87 -16.33 -9.15
N GLY A 155 6.08 -15.66 -8.32
CA GLY A 155 6.56 -14.59 -7.43
C GLY A 155 7.59 -15.09 -6.41
N VAL A 156 7.33 -16.23 -5.75
CA VAL A 156 8.28 -16.88 -4.83
C VAL A 156 9.55 -17.31 -5.56
N GLY A 157 9.43 -17.83 -6.78
CA GLY A 157 10.58 -18.20 -7.61
C GLY A 157 11.47 -16.99 -7.94
N LEU A 158 10.88 -15.89 -8.39
CA LEU A 158 11.60 -14.64 -8.67
C LEU A 158 12.24 -14.04 -7.42
N TRP A 159 11.55 -14.11 -6.28
CA TRP A 159 12.10 -13.68 -4.99
C TRP A 159 13.23 -14.59 -4.50
N ALA A 160 13.10 -15.91 -4.62
CA ALA A 160 14.09 -16.87 -4.14
C ALA A 160 15.35 -16.94 -5.03
N ALA A 161 15.23 -16.63 -6.32
CA ALA A 161 16.34 -16.66 -7.28
C ALA A 161 17.59 -15.86 -6.82
N PRO A 162 17.50 -14.58 -6.41
CA PRO A 162 18.65 -13.84 -5.91
C PRO A 162 19.18 -14.39 -4.57
N LEU A 163 18.33 -14.91 -3.69
CA LEU A 163 18.76 -15.53 -2.43
C LEU A 163 19.58 -16.80 -2.67
N LEU A 164 19.16 -17.64 -3.63
CA LEU A 164 19.87 -18.85 -4.02
C LEU A 164 21.19 -18.55 -4.75
N ARG A 165 21.22 -17.46 -5.53
CA ARG A 165 22.41 -17.04 -6.29
C ARG A 165 23.48 -16.42 -5.39
N ASN A 166 23.09 -15.49 -4.52
CA ASN A 166 24.03 -14.69 -3.74
C ASN A 166 24.32 -15.29 -2.35
N LYS A 167 23.47 -16.20 -1.86
CA LYS A 167 23.58 -16.89 -0.56
C LYS A 167 23.98 -15.96 0.62
N PRO A 168 23.29 -14.83 0.83
CA PRO A 168 23.60 -13.92 1.93
C PRO A 168 23.33 -14.57 3.30
N ASP A 169 23.89 -14.00 4.37
CA ASP A 169 23.71 -14.54 5.73
C ASP A 169 22.22 -14.69 6.10
N GLY A 170 21.85 -15.88 6.58
CA GLY A 170 20.46 -16.21 6.91
C GLY A 170 19.56 -16.49 5.70
N TRP A 171 20.09 -16.76 4.50
CA TRP A 171 19.26 -17.15 3.34
C TRP A 171 18.46 -18.44 3.57
N LEU A 172 19.08 -19.44 4.23
CA LEU A 172 18.48 -20.75 4.48
C LEU A 172 17.19 -20.69 5.32
N PRO A 173 17.17 -20.05 6.51
CA PRO A 173 15.94 -19.94 7.29
C PRO A 173 14.85 -19.12 6.58
N ARG A 174 15.22 -18.10 5.79
CA ARG A 174 14.24 -17.30 5.02
C ARG A 174 13.52 -18.14 3.99
N ILE A 175 14.27 -18.93 3.19
CA ILE A 175 13.66 -19.84 2.21
C ILE A 175 12.88 -20.95 2.91
N ALA A 176 13.40 -21.50 4.00
CA ALA A 176 12.72 -22.56 4.75
C ALA A 176 11.36 -22.10 5.30
N ILE A 177 11.25 -20.90 5.86
CA ILE A 177 9.98 -20.35 6.35
C ILE A 177 8.98 -20.18 5.19
N VAL A 178 9.44 -19.62 4.07
CA VAL A 178 8.54 -19.44 2.91
C VAL A 178 8.07 -20.79 2.37
N ALA A 179 8.98 -21.75 2.20
CA ALA A 179 8.66 -23.05 1.63
C ALA A 179 7.83 -23.96 2.56
N LEU A 180 8.10 -23.95 3.88
CA LEU A 180 7.47 -24.87 4.83
C LEU A 180 6.26 -24.28 5.55
N VAL A 181 6.14 -22.94 5.63
CA VAL A 181 5.05 -22.28 6.35
C VAL A 181 4.18 -21.47 5.41
N VAL A 182 4.77 -20.52 4.67
CA VAL A 182 3.99 -19.55 3.89
C VAL A 182 3.33 -20.23 2.68
N THR A 183 4.08 -21.04 1.94
CA THR A 183 3.57 -21.72 0.74
C THR A 183 2.45 -22.72 1.06
N PRO A 184 2.59 -23.63 2.05
CA PRO A 184 1.51 -24.54 2.41
C PRO A 184 0.29 -23.82 2.96
N LEU A 185 0.48 -22.76 3.75
CA LEU A 185 -0.63 -21.94 4.28
C LEU A 185 -1.40 -21.25 3.15
N PHE A 186 -0.69 -20.64 2.21
CA PHE A 186 -1.31 -19.99 1.06
C PHE A 186 -2.02 -20.99 0.15
N ALA A 187 -1.40 -22.15 -0.10
CA ALA A 187 -2.03 -23.22 -0.87
C ALA A 187 -3.30 -23.74 -0.21
N TRP A 188 -3.27 -23.96 1.11
CA TRP A 188 -4.46 -24.35 1.87
C TRP A 188 -5.56 -23.28 1.78
N LEU A 189 -5.21 -22.00 1.94
CA LEU A 189 -6.15 -20.89 1.82
C LEU A 189 -6.77 -20.83 0.41
N ALA A 190 -5.95 -20.86 -0.64
CA ALA A 190 -6.39 -20.76 -2.03
C ALA A 190 -7.29 -21.95 -2.42
N LEU A 191 -6.91 -23.17 -2.05
CA LEU A 191 -7.68 -24.37 -2.40
C LEU A 191 -8.99 -24.50 -1.60
N THR A 192 -9.06 -23.92 -0.40
CA THR A 192 -10.25 -24.01 0.47
C THR A 192 -11.25 -22.89 0.20
N TYR A 193 -10.77 -21.67 -0.05
CA TYR A 193 -11.62 -20.47 -0.07
C TYR A 193 -11.76 -19.80 -1.43
N PHE A 194 -10.87 -20.03 -2.40
CA PHE A 194 -10.97 -19.35 -3.69
C PHE A 194 -11.99 -20.08 -4.59
N PRO A 195 -13.06 -19.40 -5.04
CA PRO A 195 -14.04 -20.02 -5.92
C PRO A 195 -13.51 -20.19 -7.34
N GLU A 196 -14.23 -20.94 -8.18
CA GLU A 196 -13.71 -21.34 -9.49
C GLU A 196 -13.60 -20.18 -10.50
N GLY A 197 -14.57 -19.25 -10.47
CA GLY A 197 -14.55 -18.04 -11.31
C GLY A 197 -13.58 -16.96 -10.80
N TYR A 198 -13.41 -15.88 -11.56
CA TYR A 198 -12.52 -14.76 -11.21
C TYR A 198 -13.22 -13.58 -10.54
N THR A 199 -14.56 -13.54 -10.53
CA THR A 199 -15.33 -12.37 -10.11
C THR A 199 -15.23 -12.05 -8.62
N TRP A 200 -14.92 -13.05 -7.76
CA TRP A 200 -14.76 -12.90 -6.31
C TRP A 200 -13.70 -11.88 -5.92
N SER A 201 -12.70 -11.73 -6.77
CA SER A 201 -11.60 -10.80 -6.57
C SER A 201 -12.10 -9.34 -6.53
N GLN A 202 -13.19 -9.01 -7.24
CA GLN A 202 -13.82 -7.68 -7.19
C GLN A 202 -14.41 -7.39 -5.80
N GLU A 203 -15.19 -8.33 -5.25
CA GLU A 203 -15.78 -8.20 -3.91
C GLU A 203 -14.69 -8.07 -2.84
N LEU A 204 -13.65 -8.92 -2.91
CA LEU A 204 -12.53 -8.84 -1.95
C LEU A 204 -11.76 -7.52 -2.07
N SER A 205 -11.56 -7.03 -3.29
CA SER A 205 -10.83 -5.79 -3.52
C SER A 205 -11.56 -4.58 -2.94
N LEU A 206 -12.88 -4.55 -2.99
CA LEU A 206 -13.69 -3.51 -2.35
C LEU A 206 -13.59 -3.57 -0.81
N MET A 207 -13.58 -4.79 -0.25
CA MET A 207 -13.35 -4.98 1.18
C MET A 207 -11.96 -4.49 1.58
N LEU A 208 -10.90 -4.89 0.86
CA LEU A 208 -9.54 -4.43 1.12
C LEU A 208 -9.39 -2.92 0.95
N LEU A 209 -10.05 -2.31 -0.04
CA LEU A 209 -10.04 -0.87 -0.25
C LEU A 209 -10.54 -0.12 0.99
N LEU A 210 -11.61 -0.62 1.63
CA LEU A 210 -12.13 -0.05 2.86
C LEU A 210 -11.09 -0.13 4.00
N TRP A 211 -10.49 -1.30 4.20
CA TRP A 211 -9.45 -1.52 5.19
C TRP A 211 -8.22 -0.64 4.97
N ILE A 212 -7.72 -0.58 3.73
CA ILE A 212 -6.57 0.24 3.35
C ILE A 212 -6.88 1.73 3.50
N GLY A 213 -8.07 2.18 3.13
CA GLY A 213 -8.47 3.57 3.27
C GLY A 213 -8.44 4.05 4.73
N PHE A 214 -8.98 3.23 5.64
CA PHE A 214 -9.04 3.56 7.06
C PHE A 214 -7.71 3.36 7.80
N LEU A 215 -7.02 2.22 7.58
CA LEU A 215 -5.69 2.01 8.16
C LEU A 215 -4.66 2.99 7.58
N GLY A 216 -4.75 3.32 6.30
CA GLY A 216 -3.91 4.33 5.66
C GLY A 216 -4.12 5.73 6.24
N ALA A 217 -5.34 6.08 6.64
CA ALA A 217 -5.60 7.31 7.38
C ALA A 217 -4.92 7.31 8.76
N SER A 218 -4.94 6.17 9.47
CA SER A 218 -4.25 5.96 10.75
C SER A 218 -2.73 6.07 10.60
N VAL A 219 -2.14 5.50 9.55
CA VAL A 219 -0.72 5.63 9.19
C VAL A 219 -0.35 7.11 8.95
N CYS A 220 -1.17 7.85 8.19
CA CYS A 220 -0.99 9.31 8.02
C CYS A 220 -1.11 10.09 9.34
N ALA A 221 -1.89 9.58 10.30
CA ALA A 221 -2.04 10.12 11.64
C ALA A 221 -0.83 9.84 12.55
N HIS A 222 -0.02 8.83 12.27
CA HIS A 222 1.28 8.63 12.94
C HIS A 222 2.35 9.55 12.36
N GLU A 223 2.42 9.67 11.02
CA GLU A 223 3.48 10.44 10.34
C GLU A 223 3.44 11.96 10.58
N GLY A 224 2.45 12.47 11.31
CA GLY A 224 2.33 13.92 11.55
C GLY A 224 1.84 14.71 10.33
N ARG A 225 1.38 14.02 9.26
CA ARG A 225 0.97 14.59 7.96
C ARG A 225 -0.47 15.11 7.91
N HIS A 226 -1.16 15.05 9.03
CA HIS A 226 -2.42 15.73 9.24
C HIS A 226 -2.16 17.24 9.07
N LEU A 227 -3.11 17.95 8.44
CA LEU A 227 -3.03 19.38 8.18
C LEU A 227 -2.86 20.14 9.50
N ARG A 228 -1.62 20.31 9.95
CA ARG A 228 -1.28 21.15 11.08
C ARG A 228 -1.36 22.58 10.60
N MET A 229 -2.01 23.39 11.41
CA MET A 229 -2.13 24.82 11.16
C MET A 229 -0.81 25.50 11.59
N GLU A 230 0.27 25.25 10.83
CA GLU A 230 1.61 25.86 11.04
C GLU A 230 1.56 27.39 11.07
N ALA A 231 0.51 27.99 10.50
CA ALA A 231 0.24 29.42 10.53
C ALA A 231 0.03 29.96 11.96
N PHE A 232 -0.52 29.16 12.89
CA PHE A 232 -0.73 29.59 14.27
C PHE A 232 0.54 29.48 15.12
N ASP A 233 1.48 28.61 14.75
CA ASP A 233 2.74 28.42 15.48
C ASP A 233 3.66 29.64 15.44
N LYS A 234 3.57 30.45 14.38
CA LYS A 234 4.37 31.67 14.22
C LYS A 234 3.77 32.89 14.93
N ALA A 235 2.50 32.84 15.31
CA ALA A 235 1.76 33.99 15.85
C ALA A 235 1.56 33.94 17.38
N LEU A 236 1.80 32.80 18.03
CA LEU A 236 1.48 32.57 19.45
C LEU A 236 2.73 32.35 20.32
N PRO A 237 2.74 32.84 21.57
CA PRO A 237 3.81 32.53 22.52
C PRO A 237 3.85 31.02 22.84
N ALA A 238 5.05 30.47 23.05
CA ALA A 238 5.31 29.03 23.14
C ALA A 238 4.44 28.25 24.15
N LYS A 239 4.01 28.90 25.24
CA LYS A 239 3.10 28.30 26.24
C LYS A 239 1.65 28.21 25.74
N ALA A 240 1.17 29.21 25.01
CA ALA A 240 -0.18 29.23 24.44
C ALA A 240 -0.29 28.27 23.25
N ALA A 241 0.73 28.21 22.40
CA ALA A 241 0.80 27.25 21.30
C ALA A 241 0.67 25.80 21.81
N ARG A 242 1.37 25.45 22.90
CA ARG A 242 1.29 24.12 23.53
C ARG A 242 -0.13 23.74 23.94
N PHE A 243 -0.87 24.67 24.55
CA PHE A 243 -2.24 24.41 25.01
C PHE A 243 -3.22 24.30 23.84
N ILE A 244 -3.06 25.13 22.81
CA ILE A 244 -3.88 25.08 21.58
C ILE A 244 -3.66 23.75 20.85
N HIS A 245 -2.41 23.27 20.73
CA HIS A 245 -2.11 21.96 20.18
C HIS A 245 -2.74 20.83 20.99
N ALA A 246 -2.64 20.88 22.32
CA ALA A 246 -3.26 19.89 23.19
C ALA A 246 -4.79 19.84 22.99
N ILE A 247 -5.47 20.99 22.94
CA ILE A 247 -6.91 21.07 22.65
C ILE A 247 -7.22 20.50 21.27
N GLY A 248 -6.43 20.82 20.25
CA GLY A 248 -6.59 20.28 18.90
C GLY A 248 -6.49 18.74 18.88
N TYR A 249 -5.51 18.18 19.59
CA TYR A 249 -5.35 16.73 19.72
C TYR A 249 -6.52 16.09 20.47
N PHE A 250 -6.98 16.67 21.59
CA PHE A 250 -8.13 16.14 22.31
C PHE A 250 -9.45 16.28 21.53
N GLY A 251 -9.64 17.38 20.79
CA GLY A 251 -10.79 17.58 19.92
C GLY A 251 -10.82 16.55 18.79
N THR A 252 -9.66 16.30 18.17
CA THR A 252 -9.52 15.25 17.14
C THR A 252 -9.74 13.86 17.74
N ALA A 253 -9.21 13.59 18.94
CA ALA A 253 -9.45 12.35 19.66
C ALA A 253 -10.94 12.15 19.99
N ALA A 254 -11.64 13.19 20.44
CA ALA A 254 -13.08 13.13 20.72
C ALA A 254 -13.90 12.84 19.45
N PHE A 255 -13.54 13.47 18.33
CA PHE A 255 -14.15 13.16 17.03
C PHE A 255 -13.89 11.69 16.62
N CYS A 256 -12.65 11.22 16.76
CA CYS A 256 -12.31 9.81 16.48
C CYS A 256 -13.06 8.85 17.42
N ALA A 257 -13.22 9.19 18.69
CA ALA A 257 -14.00 8.42 19.65
C ALA A 257 -15.48 8.34 19.26
N PHE A 258 -16.06 9.46 18.81
CA PHE A 258 -17.42 9.51 18.30
C PHE A 258 -17.60 8.64 17.05
N MET A 259 -16.68 8.72 16.08
CA MET A 259 -16.68 7.89 14.88
C MET A 259 -16.50 6.40 15.21
N MET A 260 -15.62 6.07 16.17
CA MET A 260 -15.43 4.72 16.66
C MET A 260 -16.72 4.17 17.29
N LEU A 261 -17.41 4.95 18.12
CA LEU A 261 -18.67 4.55 18.74
C LEU A 261 -19.77 4.30 17.69
N LEU A 262 -19.87 5.18 16.69
CA LEU A 262 -20.84 5.01 15.61
C LEU A 262 -20.52 3.77 14.76
N GLY A 263 -19.26 3.55 14.42
CA GLY A 263 -18.79 2.36 13.73
C GLY A 263 -19.03 1.08 14.55
N TYR A 264 -18.81 1.13 15.86
CA TYR A 264 -19.08 0.01 16.77
C TYR A 264 -20.58 -0.34 16.78
N ARG A 265 -21.47 0.65 16.92
CA ARG A 265 -22.91 0.41 16.85
C ARG A 265 -23.32 -0.12 15.48
N TYR A 266 -22.81 0.45 14.40
CA TYR A 266 -23.12 -0.03 13.06
C TYR A 266 -22.79 -1.52 12.86
N VAL A 267 -21.73 -2.02 13.49
CA VAL A 267 -21.30 -3.43 13.37
C VAL A 267 -22.00 -4.34 14.39
N PHE A 268 -22.03 -3.93 15.66
CA PHE A 268 -22.35 -4.79 16.81
C PHE A 268 -23.70 -4.52 17.46
N ASP A 269 -24.50 -3.59 16.94
CA ASP A 269 -25.86 -3.40 17.45
C ASP A 269 -26.67 -4.70 17.33
N PRO A 270 -27.29 -5.19 18.44
CA PRO A 270 -27.98 -6.48 18.44
C PRO A 270 -29.22 -6.55 17.55
N GLU A 271 -29.85 -5.41 17.24
CA GLU A 271 -31.13 -5.35 16.52
C GLU A 271 -30.93 -4.94 15.06
N VAL A 272 -30.07 -3.96 14.82
CA VAL A 272 -29.88 -3.34 13.49
C VAL A 272 -28.45 -3.38 12.98
N GLY A 273 -27.52 -3.94 13.75
CA GLY A 273 -26.10 -4.00 13.39
C GLY A 273 -25.85 -4.98 12.24
N MET A 274 -24.77 -4.75 11.49
CA MET A 274 -24.42 -5.61 10.34
C MET A 274 -24.24 -7.08 10.74
N ARG A 275 -23.77 -7.33 11.97
CA ARG A 275 -23.65 -8.69 12.52
C ARG A 275 -24.99 -9.34 12.83
N ALA A 276 -26.00 -8.56 13.24
CA ALA A 276 -27.35 -9.04 13.51
C ALA A 276 -28.12 -9.33 12.22
N ILE A 277 -27.94 -8.50 11.19
CA ILE A 277 -28.56 -8.67 9.86
C ILE A 277 -28.05 -9.95 9.18
N GLY A 278 -26.78 -10.33 9.43
CA GLY A 278 -26.22 -11.58 8.91
C GLY A 278 -25.94 -11.57 7.40
N GLY A 279 -25.73 -10.39 6.81
CA GLY A 279 -25.33 -10.24 5.42
C GLY A 279 -24.02 -10.97 5.12
N VAL A 280 -23.98 -11.70 4.01
CA VAL A 280 -22.81 -12.41 3.51
C VAL A 280 -22.56 -12.06 2.05
N SER A 281 -21.30 -11.93 1.69
CA SER A 281 -20.90 -11.68 0.30
C SER A 281 -21.34 -12.81 -0.62
N ALA A 282 -21.80 -12.46 -1.81
CA ALA A 282 -22.45 -13.40 -2.72
C ALA A 282 -21.48 -14.49 -3.22
N GLN A 283 -20.21 -14.15 -3.40
CA GLN A 283 -19.24 -15.04 -4.05
C GLN A 283 -18.33 -15.77 -3.05
N MET A 284 -17.84 -15.07 -2.02
CA MET A 284 -16.95 -15.68 -1.02
C MET A 284 -17.67 -16.13 0.25
N ARG A 285 -18.95 -15.78 0.43
CA ARG A 285 -19.74 -16.06 1.64
C ARG A 285 -19.07 -15.53 2.91
N ILE A 286 -18.32 -14.44 2.78
CA ILE A 286 -17.67 -13.76 3.90
C ILE A 286 -18.71 -12.85 4.55
N PRO A 287 -18.90 -12.90 5.87
CA PRO A 287 -19.78 -11.97 6.56
C PRO A 287 -19.40 -10.50 6.30
N ASP A 288 -20.37 -9.69 5.89
CA ASP A 288 -20.11 -8.30 5.48
C ASP A 288 -19.56 -7.43 6.62
N TRP A 289 -19.87 -7.78 7.87
CA TRP A 289 -19.38 -7.09 9.06
C TRP A 289 -17.84 -7.08 9.16
N ILE A 290 -17.16 -8.03 8.51
CA ILE A 290 -15.69 -8.09 8.48
C ILE A 290 -15.11 -6.91 7.69
N SER A 291 -15.80 -6.41 6.67
CA SER A 291 -15.39 -5.18 5.98
C SER A 291 -15.58 -3.98 6.89
N THR A 292 -16.74 -3.89 7.54
CA THR A 292 -17.18 -2.66 8.23
C THR A 292 -16.54 -2.48 9.61
N VAL A 293 -16.03 -3.56 10.23
CA VAL A 293 -15.25 -3.48 11.47
C VAL A 293 -13.92 -2.73 11.31
N ALA A 294 -13.44 -2.53 10.09
CA ALA A 294 -12.28 -1.67 9.81
C ALA A 294 -12.47 -0.25 10.37
N VAL A 295 -13.71 0.26 10.34
CA VAL A 295 -14.06 1.62 10.79
C VAL A 295 -13.76 1.80 12.30
N PRO A 296 -14.39 1.06 13.23
CA PRO A 296 -14.11 1.22 14.65
C PRO A 296 -12.66 0.91 15.02
N ILE A 297 -12.00 -0.02 14.32
CA ILE A 297 -10.60 -0.35 14.57
C ILE A 297 -9.70 0.85 14.23
N ALA A 298 -9.79 1.39 13.02
CA ALA A 298 -8.91 2.48 12.59
C ALA A 298 -9.14 3.77 13.37
N PHE A 299 -10.40 4.13 13.62
CA PHE A 299 -10.72 5.30 14.45
C PHE A 299 -10.32 5.10 15.91
N GLY A 300 -10.41 3.88 16.44
CA GLY A 300 -9.92 3.54 17.77
C GLY A 300 -8.39 3.71 17.88
N LEU A 301 -7.63 3.13 16.95
CA LEU A 301 -6.17 3.29 16.91
C LEU A 301 -5.76 4.77 16.80
N THR A 302 -6.42 5.51 15.90
CA THR A 302 -6.19 6.95 15.71
C THR A 302 -6.56 7.77 16.95
N MET A 303 -7.65 7.42 17.64
CA MET A 303 -8.05 8.04 18.91
C MET A 303 -6.95 7.88 19.97
N PHE A 304 -6.45 6.66 20.19
CA PHE A 304 -5.41 6.41 21.19
C PHE A 304 -4.13 7.19 20.91
N ARG A 305 -3.73 7.29 19.63
CA ARG A 305 -2.59 8.11 19.19
C ARG A 305 -2.77 9.58 19.54
N PHE A 306 -3.93 10.15 19.22
CA PHE A 306 -4.21 11.57 19.51
C PHE A 306 -4.35 11.85 21.00
N ILE A 307 -4.87 10.92 21.80
CA ILE A 307 -4.85 11.03 23.27
C ILE A 307 -3.39 11.07 23.76
N GLY A 308 -2.55 10.16 23.28
CA GLY A 308 -1.13 10.15 23.63
C GLY A 308 -0.41 11.44 23.21
N ALA A 309 -0.68 11.96 22.01
CA ALA A 309 -0.14 13.23 21.51
C ALA A 309 -0.60 14.43 22.36
N GLY A 310 -1.89 14.47 22.74
CA GLY A 310 -2.44 15.52 23.60
C GLY A 310 -1.82 15.51 25.01
N VAL A 311 -1.68 14.33 25.61
CA VAL A 311 -1.02 14.16 26.93
C VAL A 311 0.45 14.54 26.86
N SER A 312 1.16 14.14 25.81
CA SER A 312 2.56 14.54 25.57
C SER A 312 2.69 16.04 25.39
N ALA A 313 1.78 16.68 24.63
CA ALA A 313 1.79 18.12 24.45
C ALA A 313 1.65 18.87 25.79
N LEU A 314 0.75 18.43 26.68
CA LEU A 314 0.60 19.01 28.02
C LEU A 314 1.85 18.83 28.90
N LEU A 315 2.44 17.64 28.87
CA LEU A 315 3.63 17.30 29.67
C LEU A 315 4.95 17.81 29.08
N GLY A 316 4.91 18.54 27.96
CA GLY A 316 6.10 19.09 27.30
C GLY A 316 6.93 18.05 26.53
N GLY A 317 6.39 16.86 26.28
CA GLY A 317 7.01 15.80 25.50
C GLY A 317 6.96 16.06 23.98
N SER A 318 7.72 15.27 23.23
CA SER A 318 7.81 15.36 21.76
C SER A 318 6.97 14.32 21.01
N TYR A 319 6.20 13.48 21.72
CA TYR A 319 5.37 12.45 21.10
C TYR A 319 4.21 13.09 20.30
N GLY A 320 4.02 12.65 19.05
CA GLY A 320 3.05 13.23 18.09
C GLY A 320 3.56 14.36 17.17
N LYS A 321 4.84 14.80 17.29
CA LYS A 321 5.44 15.77 16.36
C LYS A 321 5.97 15.07 15.11
N ALA A 322 5.79 15.64 13.91
CA ALA A 322 6.31 15.05 12.68
C ALA A 322 7.84 14.86 12.73
N PRO A 323 8.39 13.85 12.03
CA PRO A 323 9.83 13.59 11.98
C PRO A 323 10.67 14.80 11.58
N LYS A 324 10.18 15.62 10.65
CA LYS A 324 10.86 16.86 10.19
C LYS A 324 10.97 17.91 11.29
N ASP A 325 9.94 18.06 12.13
CA ASP A 325 9.93 19.05 13.22
C ASP A 325 10.83 18.62 14.38
N GLN A 326 10.95 17.31 14.60
CA GLN A 326 11.87 16.76 15.58
C GLN A 326 13.33 16.92 15.14
N ALA A 327 13.62 16.66 13.86
CA ALA A 327 14.97 16.88 13.32
C ALA A 327 15.38 18.36 13.40
N LEU A 328 14.48 19.29 13.07
CA LEU A 328 14.70 20.72 13.23
C LEU A 328 14.86 21.14 14.70
N ALA A 329 14.03 20.60 15.60
CA ALA A 329 14.11 20.91 17.03
C ALA A 329 15.37 20.33 17.69
N ALA A 330 15.80 19.12 17.29
CA ALA A 330 17.03 18.51 17.75
C ALA A 330 18.26 19.27 17.24
N ALA A 331 18.24 19.71 15.98
CA ALA A 331 19.29 20.56 15.42
C ALA A 331 19.36 21.94 16.12
N ALA A 332 18.21 22.53 16.46
CA ALA A 332 18.15 23.79 17.20
C ALA A 332 18.63 23.64 18.66
N GLN A 333 18.36 22.51 19.31
CA GLN A 333 18.84 22.24 20.68
C GLN A 333 20.34 21.91 20.71
N GLY A 334 20.87 21.23 19.69
CA GLY A 334 22.31 20.98 19.57
C GLY A 334 23.13 22.24 19.26
N ALA A 335 22.51 23.28 18.70
CA ALA A 335 23.14 24.59 18.47
C ALA A 335 23.20 25.47 19.73
N ILE A 336 22.47 25.10 20.80
CA ILE A 336 22.45 25.79 22.09
C ILE A 336 23.14 24.88 23.13
N GLY A 337 24.43 24.59 22.90
CA GLY A 337 25.33 24.11 23.96
C GLY A 337 25.69 25.26 24.91
N PRO A 338 26.09 25.00 26.17
CA PRO A 338 26.23 26.03 27.18
C PRO A 338 27.25 27.08 26.73
N THR A 339 26.81 28.34 26.66
CA THR A 339 27.73 29.48 26.59
C THR A 339 28.60 29.41 27.83
N GLU A 340 29.89 29.10 27.65
CA GLU A 340 30.89 29.39 28.68
C GLU A 340 30.70 30.85 29.12
N PRO A 341 30.69 31.15 30.42
CA PRO A 341 30.72 32.53 30.85
C PRO A 341 32.05 33.12 30.34
N GLU A 342 31.97 34.14 29.49
CA GLU A 342 33.09 35.05 29.26
C GLU A 342 33.44 35.65 30.62
N ASP A 343 34.60 35.25 31.16
CA ASP A 343 35.23 35.91 32.31
C ASP A 343 35.58 37.35 31.90
N ASP A 344 34.66 38.27 32.17
CA ASP A 344 34.93 39.70 32.29
C ASP A 344 35.72 39.93 33.59
N ASP A 345 37.04 39.78 33.53
CA ASP A 345 37.97 40.33 34.54
C ASP A 345 38.67 41.56 33.95
N ASP A 346 38.06 42.73 34.20
CA ASP A 346 38.69 44.03 34.02
C ASP A 346 39.49 44.42 35.29
N ALA A 347 40.62 45.07 35.04
CA ALA A 347 41.39 45.93 35.97
C ALA A 347 42.11 45.32 37.20
N GLY A 348 43.41 45.06 36.99
CA GLY A 348 44.49 45.81 37.67
C GLY A 348 45.04 45.28 39.01
N GLN A 349 46.34 45.00 39.05
CA GLN A 349 47.30 45.59 40.01
C GLN A 349 48.75 45.11 39.79
N SER A 350 49.64 46.10 39.70
CA SER A 350 51.08 46.14 40.02
C SER A 350 51.78 44.91 40.62
N ALA A 351 52.93 44.54 40.03
CA ALA A 351 54.27 44.77 40.60
C ALA A 351 55.36 44.42 39.56
#